data_AF-S5TP20-F1
#
_entry.id   AF-S5TP20-F1
#
_cell.length_a   1.000
_cell.length_b   1.000
_cell.length_c   1.000
_cell.angle_alpha   90.00
_cell.angle_beta   90.00
_cell.angle_gamma   90.00
#
_symmetry.space_group_name_H-M   'P 1'
#
loop_
_entity.id
_entity.type
_entity.pdbx_description
1 polymer ?
#
loop_
_entity_poly.entity_id
_entity_poly.type
_entity_poly.pdbx_seq_one_letter_code
_entity_poly.pdbx_strand_id
1 'polypeptide(L)'
;TLLFLILISVLIIIIIILIYFKYISYKKTDTNININKGDFDFKEFNDTYLLYYPNKNLPDKDFLEWFIGFFEGDGSMIMGKSAQYIVIVQSEKDRYILNKIQSNLGIGTISIHNKQNKTLAWSVKNTRHIRLICLLLNGNLVLPTRYTKYVSFLSLINIRLIKNNDKIINIKSYIRLPSLKDHWLAGFTDAEGCFSISIKVNNKHSTIFSIAQKHIANKCVLDHIKTLFDKQSGIFNLGRVNENSSVSNDFWEYRVCGAKVHKVLAYFDNFTLRSKKSKSYILFKEILFAIERGEHNDPETRAILKEKSKLINNSHKYEIKGEV
;
A
#
# COMPACT_ATOMS: atom_id res chain seq x y z
N THR A 1 23.05 26.54 42.29
CA THR A 1 23.88 26.78 41.09
C THR A 1 24.34 25.48 40.43
N LEU A 2 24.95 24.54 41.17
CA LEU A 2 25.43 23.26 40.63
C LEU A 2 24.31 22.36 40.05
N LEU A 3 23.19 22.21 40.76
CA LEU A 3 22.04 21.41 40.31
C LEU A 3 21.43 21.94 38.99
N PHE A 4 21.40 23.27 38.82
CA PHE A 4 20.90 23.92 37.62
C PHE A 4 21.82 23.68 36.41
N LEU A 5 23.14 23.72 36.61
CA LEU A 5 24.14 23.38 35.59
C LEU A 5 24.06 21.90 35.16
N ILE A 6 23.79 21.00 36.11
CA ILE A 6 23.58 19.57 35.82
C ILE A 6 22.30 19.36 34.99
N LEU A 7 21.21 20.05 35.31
CA LEU A 7 19.97 19.94 34.52
C LEU A 7 20.15 20.44 33.08
N ILE A 8 20.90 21.55 32.89
CA ILE A 8 21.22 22.07 31.56
C ILE A 8 22.08 21.08 30.78
N SER A 9 23.11 20.49 31.41
CA SER A 9 23.99 19.54 30.72
C SER A 9 23.24 18.26 30.29
N VAL A 10 22.35 17.74 31.13
CA VAL A 10 21.48 16.60 30.80
C VAL A 10 20.55 16.94 29.63
N LEU A 11 19.96 18.14 29.63
CA LEU A 11 19.07 18.57 28.55
C LEU A 11 19.83 18.70 27.21
N ILE A 12 21.04 19.26 27.22
CA ILE A 12 21.90 19.37 26.04
C ILE A 12 22.28 17.99 25.52
N ILE A 13 22.64 17.05 26.39
CA ILE A 13 22.96 15.67 26.00
C ILE A 13 21.74 15.00 25.34
N ILE A 14 20.55 15.16 25.91
CA ILE A 14 19.30 14.64 25.32
C ILE A 14 19.08 15.25 23.92
N ILE A 15 19.27 16.56 23.77
CA ILE A 15 19.12 17.24 22.47
C ILE A 15 20.14 16.72 21.45
N ILE A 16 21.41 16.56 21.83
CA ILE A 16 22.47 16.02 20.97
C ILE A 16 22.14 14.59 20.55
N ILE A 17 21.67 13.75 21.49
CA ILE A 17 21.24 12.39 21.21
C ILE A 17 20.06 12.38 20.23
N LEU A 18 19.07 13.26 20.40
CA LEU A 18 17.93 13.39 19.50
C LEU A 18 18.36 13.88 18.10
N ILE A 19 19.28 14.84 18.01
CA ILE A 19 19.87 15.32 16.75
C ILE A 19 20.65 14.19 16.08
N TYR A 20 21.43 13.43 16.83
CA TYR A 20 22.23 12.31 16.34
C TYR A 20 21.34 11.16 15.83
N PHE A 21 20.29 10.79 16.56
CA PHE A 21 19.31 9.80 16.09
C PHE A 21 18.55 10.30 14.86
N LYS A 22 18.20 11.59 14.81
CA LYS A 22 17.60 12.21 13.62
C LYS A 22 18.57 12.18 12.43
N TYR A 23 19.85 12.45 12.65
CA TYR A 23 20.91 12.41 11.64
C TYR A 23 21.18 10.98 11.13
N ILE A 24 21.27 9.99 12.01
CA ILE A 24 21.38 8.57 11.61
C ILE A 24 20.14 8.12 10.84
N SER A 25 18.94 8.51 11.30
CA SER A 25 17.69 8.24 10.59
C SER A 25 17.68 8.88 9.20
N TYR A 26 18.25 10.08 9.06
CA TYR A 26 18.38 10.77 7.78
C TYR A 26 19.35 10.07 6.84
N LYS A 27 20.50 9.60 7.35
CA LYS A 27 21.54 8.96 6.53
C LYS A 27 21.16 7.58 6.01
N LYS A 28 20.10 6.94 6.53
CA LYS A 28 19.79 5.53 6.22
C LYS A 28 19.00 5.31 4.94
N THR A 29 18.49 6.36 4.28
CA THR A 29 17.88 6.28 2.94
C THR A 29 17.80 7.68 2.32
N ASP A 30 18.94 8.26 1.93
CA ASP A 30 18.90 9.45 1.07
C ASP A 30 18.80 8.99 -0.39
N THR A 31 17.56 8.83 -0.88
CA THR A 31 17.31 8.47 -2.27
C THR A 31 17.59 9.62 -3.23
N ASN A 32 18.00 10.81 -2.73
CA ASN A 32 18.10 12.07 -3.47
C ASN A 32 16.80 12.46 -4.21
N ILE A 33 15.65 11.86 -3.84
CA ILE A 33 14.34 12.20 -4.41
C ILE A 33 13.66 13.19 -3.47
N ASN A 34 13.23 14.32 -4.01
CA ASN A 34 12.49 15.31 -3.24
C ASN A 34 11.19 14.75 -2.70
N ILE A 35 10.80 15.19 -1.51
CA ILE A 35 9.55 14.80 -0.86
C ILE A 35 8.59 15.98 -0.86
N ASN A 36 7.42 15.78 -1.41
CA ASN A 36 6.28 16.68 -1.26
C ASN A 36 5.37 16.18 -0.14
N LYS A 37 4.99 17.07 0.78
CA LYS A 37 4.14 16.78 1.95
C LYS A 37 2.67 17.20 1.75
N GLY A 38 2.30 17.72 0.59
CA GLY A 38 0.93 18.07 0.27
C GLY A 38 0.06 16.85 -0.01
N ASP A 39 -1.25 17.08 -0.09
CA ASP A 39 -2.26 16.07 -0.42
C ASP A 39 -2.23 15.68 -1.90
N PHE A 40 -2.77 14.51 -2.24
CA PHE A 40 -2.94 14.06 -3.63
C PHE A 40 -3.59 15.13 -4.50
N ASP A 41 -3.01 15.36 -5.68
CA ASP A 41 -3.47 16.38 -6.63
C ASP A 41 -3.92 15.69 -7.92
N PHE A 42 -5.23 15.75 -8.18
CA PHE A 42 -5.87 15.15 -9.33
C PHE A 42 -6.29 16.17 -10.38
N LYS A 43 -5.89 17.45 -10.26
CA LYS A 43 -6.39 18.52 -11.14
C LYS A 43 -6.12 18.24 -12.62
N GLU A 44 -4.86 17.98 -12.99
CA GLU A 44 -4.49 17.72 -14.39
C GLU A 44 -5.18 16.46 -14.95
N PHE A 45 -5.35 15.43 -14.11
CA PHE A 45 -6.08 14.22 -14.45
C PHE A 45 -7.55 14.54 -14.72
N ASN A 46 -8.23 15.23 -13.80
CA ASN A 46 -9.65 15.59 -13.89
C ASN A 46 -9.95 16.48 -15.09
N ASP A 47 -9.14 17.52 -15.30
CA ASP A 47 -9.28 18.45 -16.43
C ASP A 47 -9.15 17.69 -17.76
N THR A 48 -8.17 16.78 -17.86
CA THR A 48 -7.96 15.97 -19.07
C THR A 48 -9.03 14.88 -19.23
N TYR A 49 -9.54 14.33 -18.12
CA TYR A 49 -10.60 13.33 -18.14
C TYR A 49 -11.90 13.91 -18.70
N LEU A 50 -12.32 15.07 -18.20
CA LEU A 50 -13.51 15.78 -18.67
C LEU A 50 -13.36 16.26 -20.11
N LEU A 51 -12.14 16.62 -20.53
CA LEU A 51 -11.87 16.93 -21.94
C LEU A 51 -12.11 15.72 -22.85
N TYR A 52 -11.70 14.51 -22.44
CA TYR A 52 -11.89 13.29 -23.23
C TYR A 52 -13.30 12.71 -23.13
N TYR A 53 -13.96 12.92 -21.98
CA TYR A 53 -15.25 12.33 -21.64
C TYR A 53 -16.18 13.37 -20.99
N PRO A 54 -16.63 14.40 -21.73
CA PRO A 54 -17.38 15.53 -21.16
C PRO A 54 -18.72 15.13 -20.53
N ASN A 55 -19.30 14.00 -20.95
CA ASN A 55 -20.59 13.50 -20.45
C ASN A 55 -20.44 12.39 -19.40
N LYS A 56 -19.23 12.13 -18.90
CA LYS A 56 -18.98 11.13 -17.85
C LYS A 56 -18.65 11.81 -16.53
N ASN A 57 -19.10 11.19 -15.43
CA ASN A 57 -18.67 11.58 -14.10
C ASN A 57 -17.17 11.31 -13.93
N LEU A 58 -16.51 12.18 -13.15
CA LEU A 58 -15.14 11.95 -12.72
C LEU A 58 -15.06 10.66 -11.88
N PRO A 59 -13.93 9.93 -11.95
CA PRO A 59 -13.63 8.89 -10.99
C PRO A 59 -13.63 9.45 -9.57
N ASP A 60 -14.14 8.65 -8.63
CA ASP A 60 -14.20 8.98 -7.20
C ASP A 60 -12.80 9.27 -6.62
N LYS A 61 -12.68 10.32 -5.80
CA LYS A 61 -11.40 10.75 -5.21
C LYS A 61 -10.80 9.65 -4.33
N ASP A 62 -11.62 9.04 -3.50
CA ASP A 62 -11.20 7.99 -2.56
C ASP A 62 -10.74 6.74 -3.33
N PHE A 63 -11.42 6.43 -4.44
CA PHE A 63 -10.98 5.40 -5.38
C PHE A 63 -9.63 5.74 -6.01
N LEU A 64 -9.37 6.99 -6.44
CA LEU A 64 -8.11 7.38 -7.07
C LEU A 64 -6.93 7.26 -6.09
N GLU A 65 -7.10 7.72 -4.85
CA GLU A 65 -6.12 7.54 -3.77
C GLU A 65 -5.82 6.05 -3.52
N TRP A 66 -6.88 5.24 -3.37
CA TRP A 66 -6.76 3.79 -3.23
C TRP A 66 -6.07 3.15 -4.45
N PHE A 67 -6.43 3.55 -5.65
CA PHE A 67 -5.93 2.98 -6.89
C PHE A 67 -4.42 3.20 -7.02
N ILE A 68 -3.91 4.36 -6.62
CA ILE A 68 -2.47 4.65 -6.65
C ILE A 68 -1.73 3.69 -5.71
N GLY A 69 -2.20 3.54 -4.47
CA GLY A 69 -1.61 2.59 -3.53
C GLY A 69 -1.63 1.15 -4.04
N PHE A 70 -2.77 0.72 -4.59
CA PHE A 70 -2.91 -0.62 -5.17
C PHE A 70 -2.01 -0.82 -6.39
N PHE A 71 -1.90 0.18 -7.27
CA PHE A 71 -1.04 0.17 -8.44
C PHE A 71 0.45 0.14 -8.08
N GLU A 72 0.86 0.82 -7.02
CA GLU A 72 2.25 0.79 -6.57
C GLU A 72 2.67 -0.59 -6.00
N GLY A 73 1.71 -1.39 -5.52
CA GLY A 73 1.94 -2.82 -5.21
C GLY A 73 1.87 -3.71 -6.46
N ASP A 74 0.71 -3.79 -7.11
CA ASP A 74 0.41 -4.83 -8.13
C ASP A 74 0.49 -4.34 -9.58
N GLY A 75 0.64 -3.04 -9.80
CA GLY A 75 0.71 -2.43 -11.13
C GLY A 75 2.06 -2.59 -11.82
N SER A 76 2.03 -2.56 -13.15
CA SER A 76 3.22 -2.63 -13.99
C SER A 76 3.15 -1.66 -15.16
N MET A 77 4.28 -1.02 -15.45
CA MET A 77 4.50 -0.17 -16.61
C MET A 77 5.41 -0.92 -17.58
N ILE A 78 4.85 -1.41 -18.67
CA ILE A 78 5.57 -2.20 -19.67
C ILE A 78 6.23 -1.25 -20.65
N MET A 79 7.54 -1.40 -20.84
CA MET A 79 8.39 -0.56 -21.68
C MET A 79 9.06 -1.39 -22.79
N GLY A 80 8.29 -2.26 -23.45
CA GLY A 80 8.81 -3.07 -24.55
C GLY A 80 9.20 -2.20 -25.75
N LYS A 81 10.11 -2.71 -26.61
CA LYS A 81 10.59 -2.00 -27.81
C LYS A 81 9.43 -1.53 -28.70
N SER A 82 8.42 -2.38 -28.88
CA SER A 82 7.31 -2.13 -29.81
C SER A 82 6.05 -1.55 -29.16
N ALA A 83 5.94 -1.58 -27.84
CA ALA A 83 4.74 -1.10 -27.14
C ALA A 83 5.03 -0.71 -25.69
N GLN A 84 4.53 0.47 -25.32
CA GLN A 84 4.44 0.92 -23.94
C GLN A 84 2.98 0.87 -23.49
N TYR A 85 2.70 0.18 -22.39
CA TYR A 85 1.35 0.06 -21.84
C TYR A 85 1.39 -0.20 -20.35
N ILE A 86 0.24 0.00 -19.70
CA ILE A 86 0.09 -0.20 -18.25
C ILE A 86 -0.77 -1.43 -18.03
N VAL A 87 -0.44 -2.22 -17.02
CA VAL A 87 -1.16 -3.46 -16.73
C VAL A 87 -1.23 -3.73 -15.22
N ILE A 88 -2.36 -4.28 -14.79
CA ILE A 88 -2.52 -4.93 -13.49
C ILE A 88 -2.98 -6.36 -13.78
N VAL A 89 -2.23 -7.35 -13.27
CA VAL A 89 -2.53 -8.77 -13.44
C VAL A 89 -3.03 -9.32 -12.11
N GLN A 90 -4.15 -10.03 -12.14
CA GLN A 90 -4.74 -10.66 -10.96
C GLN A 90 -5.15 -12.10 -11.26
N SER A 91 -5.31 -12.91 -10.22
CA SER A 91 -5.97 -14.21 -10.36
C SER A 91 -7.39 -14.02 -10.88
N GLU A 92 -7.88 -14.95 -11.68
CA GLU A 92 -9.26 -14.95 -12.16
C GLU A 92 -10.28 -14.96 -11.01
N LYS A 93 -9.93 -15.56 -9.86
CA LYS A 93 -10.76 -15.52 -8.65
C LYS A 93 -10.93 -14.11 -8.08
N ASP A 94 -10.03 -13.20 -8.43
CA ASP A 94 -10.03 -11.81 -7.99
C ASP A 94 -10.52 -10.87 -9.10
N ARG A 95 -11.18 -11.37 -10.16
CA ARG A 95 -11.71 -10.59 -11.31
C ARG A 95 -12.50 -9.36 -10.87
N TYR A 96 -13.25 -9.45 -9.77
CA TYR A 96 -14.01 -8.33 -9.21
C TYR A 96 -13.16 -7.05 -9.05
N ILE A 97 -11.90 -7.16 -8.61
CA ILE A 97 -11.06 -5.96 -8.41
C ILE A 97 -10.71 -5.29 -9.73
N LEU A 98 -10.45 -6.08 -10.78
CA LEU A 98 -10.21 -5.57 -12.12
C LEU A 98 -11.46 -4.88 -12.68
N ASN A 99 -12.64 -5.48 -12.49
CA ASN A 99 -13.92 -4.86 -12.88
C ASN A 99 -14.17 -3.55 -12.12
N LYS A 100 -13.85 -3.48 -10.82
CA LYS A 100 -13.96 -2.27 -10.01
C LYS A 100 -13.04 -1.16 -10.53
N ILE A 101 -11.81 -1.51 -10.90
CA ILE A 101 -10.84 -0.58 -11.51
C ILE A 101 -11.38 -0.06 -12.86
N GLN A 102 -11.81 -0.96 -13.75
CA GLN A 102 -12.30 -0.60 -15.07
C GLN A 102 -13.57 0.27 -15.00
N SER A 103 -14.51 -0.06 -14.12
CA SER A 103 -15.76 0.69 -13.97
C SER A 103 -15.56 2.08 -13.38
N ASN A 104 -14.71 2.24 -12.37
CA ASN A 104 -14.43 3.56 -11.76
C ASN A 104 -13.66 4.48 -12.72
N LEU A 105 -12.64 3.95 -13.40
CA LEU A 105 -11.86 4.77 -14.34
C LEU A 105 -12.58 4.95 -15.68
N GLY A 106 -13.43 4.02 -16.09
CA GLY A 106 -14.07 4.01 -17.40
C GLY A 106 -13.10 3.80 -18.57
N ILE A 107 -11.89 3.28 -18.31
CA ILE A 107 -10.82 3.08 -19.28
C ILE A 107 -10.15 1.70 -19.13
N GLY A 108 -9.39 1.33 -20.16
CA GLY A 108 -8.68 0.05 -20.22
C GLY A 108 -9.58 -1.14 -20.53
N THR A 109 -8.97 -2.30 -20.74
CA THR A 109 -9.66 -3.54 -21.14
C THR A 109 -9.22 -4.70 -20.26
N ILE A 110 -10.17 -5.55 -19.88
CA ILE A 110 -9.89 -6.78 -19.14
C ILE A 110 -9.86 -7.96 -20.12
N SER A 111 -8.77 -8.72 -20.11
CA SER A 111 -8.63 -9.92 -20.96
C SER A 111 -7.88 -11.03 -20.22
N ILE A 112 -7.93 -12.25 -20.76
CA ILE A 112 -7.12 -13.37 -20.26
C ILE A 112 -5.64 -13.02 -20.45
N HIS A 113 -4.87 -13.10 -19.37
CA HIS A 113 -3.43 -12.85 -19.39
C HIS A 113 -2.65 -14.16 -19.56
N ASN A 114 -2.98 -15.16 -18.74
CA ASN A 114 -2.44 -16.50 -18.86
C ASN A 114 -3.52 -17.51 -18.46
N LYS A 115 -3.93 -18.36 -19.41
CA LYS A 115 -4.99 -19.36 -19.24
C LYS A 115 -4.59 -20.48 -18.29
N GLN A 116 -3.33 -20.94 -18.36
CA GLN A 116 -2.82 -22.02 -17.50
C GLN A 116 -2.79 -21.58 -16.03
N ASN A 117 -2.27 -20.38 -15.78
CA ASN A 117 -2.19 -19.81 -14.43
C ASN A 117 -3.51 -19.19 -13.95
N LYS A 118 -4.58 -19.24 -14.75
CA LYS A 118 -5.89 -18.63 -14.48
C LYS A 118 -5.76 -17.19 -14.01
N THR A 119 -5.12 -16.36 -14.84
CA THR A 119 -4.91 -14.92 -14.56
C THR A 119 -5.54 -14.05 -15.63
N LEU A 120 -6.03 -12.89 -15.19
CA LEU A 120 -6.61 -11.84 -16.01
C LEU A 120 -5.74 -10.59 -15.92
N ALA A 121 -5.76 -9.76 -16.96
CA ALA A 121 -5.08 -8.48 -16.99
C ALA A 121 -6.07 -7.37 -17.30
N TRP A 122 -6.14 -6.35 -16.45
CA TRP A 122 -6.61 -5.04 -16.87
C TRP A 122 -5.45 -4.30 -17.53
N SER A 123 -5.59 -3.98 -18.81
CA SER A 123 -4.53 -3.39 -19.64
C SER A 123 -4.97 -2.04 -20.21
N VAL A 124 -4.06 -1.08 -20.19
CA VAL A 124 -4.25 0.26 -20.77
C VAL A 124 -3.26 0.46 -21.91
N LYS A 125 -3.74 0.23 -23.14
CA LYS A 125 -2.93 0.33 -24.38
C LYS A 125 -3.26 1.55 -25.24
N ASN A 126 -4.47 2.12 -25.08
CA ASN A 126 -4.91 3.30 -25.81
C ASN A 126 -4.13 4.54 -25.35
N THR A 127 -3.64 5.36 -26.28
CA THR A 127 -2.80 6.53 -25.98
C THR A 127 -3.47 7.55 -25.05
N ARG A 128 -4.76 7.86 -25.25
CA ARG A 128 -5.50 8.79 -24.38
C ARG A 128 -5.63 8.23 -22.97
N HIS A 129 -5.91 6.94 -22.85
CA HIS A 129 -5.99 6.28 -21.53
C HIS A 129 -4.63 6.22 -20.83
N ILE A 130 -3.54 5.94 -21.56
CA ILE A 130 -2.18 5.99 -21.02
C ILE A 130 -1.88 7.39 -20.50
N ARG A 131 -2.23 8.44 -21.28
CA ARG A 131 -2.04 9.83 -20.85
C ARG A 131 -2.76 10.10 -19.53
N LEU A 132 -4.02 9.66 -19.39
CA LEU A 132 -4.78 9.82 -18.15
C LEU A 132 -4.07 9.13 -16.96
N ILE A 133 -3.64 7.88 -17.10
CA ILE A 133 -2.91 7.21 -16.01
C ILE A 133 -1.57 7.91 -15.72
N CYS A 134 -0.86 8.38 -16.74
CA CYS A 134 0.37 9.14 -16.52
C CYS A 134 0.11 10.41 -15.68
N LEU A 135 -0.94 11.16 -15.98
CA LEU A 135 -1.33 12.35 -15.21
C LEU A 135 -1.77 12.00 -13.78
N LEU A 136 -2.49 10.88 -13.61
CA LEU A 136 -2.90 10.40 -12.29
C LEU A 136 -1.70 10.06 -11.40
N LEU A 137 -0.67 9.42 -11.96
CA LEU A 137 0.54 9.06 -11.22
C LEU A 137 1.53 10.23 -11.04
N ASN A 138 1.52 11.23 -11.94
CA ASN A 138 2.50 12.31 -11.94
C ASN A 138 2.43 13.15 -10.66
N GLY A 139 3.48 13.06 -9.83
CA GLY A 139 3.52 13.76 -8.55
C GLY A 139 2.61 13.17 -7.46
N ASN A 140 2.05 11.97 -7.67
CA ASN A 140 1.21 11.27 -6.69
C ASN A 140 1.79 9.93 -6.22
N LEU A 141 2.90 9.46 -6.79
CA LEU A 141 3.57 8.23 -6.36
C LEU A 141 4.25 8.40 -4.99
N VAL A 142 4.26 7.32 -4.21
CA VAL A 142 4.82 7.27 -2.85
C VAL A 142 6.11 6.46 -2.80
N LEU A 143 6.21 5.34 -3.53
CA LEU A 143 7.38 4.46 -3.48
C LEU A 143 8.51 4.98 -4.39
N PRO A 144 9.72 5.23 -3.85
CA PRO A 144 10.89 5.61 -4.64
C PRO A 144 11.15 4.76 -5.87
N THR A 145 11.05 3.43 -5.77
CA THR A 145 11.32 2.55 -6.91
C THR A 145 10.20 2.55 -7.96
N ARG A 146 8.97 2.89 -7.58
CA ARG A 146 7.87 3.06 -8.53
C ARG A 146 7.98 4.39 -9.25
N TYR A 147 8.35 5.44 -8.53
CA TYR A 147 8.66 6.75 -9.10
C TYR A 147 9.74 6.67 -10.18
N THR A 148 10.87 6.00 -9.93
CA THR A 148 11.94 5.89 -10.95
C THR A 148 11.49 5.12 -12.18
N LYS A 149 10.76 4.01 -12.02
CA LYS A 149 10.14 3.27 -13.14
C LYS A 149 9.15 4.14 -13.92
N TYR A 150 8.36 4.95 -13.22
CA TYR A 150 7.43 5.88 -13.83
C TYR A 150 8.13 6.96 -14.65
N VAL A 151 9.22 7.54 -14.14
CA VAL A 151 10.03 8.53 -14.89
C VAL A 151 10.55 7.94 -16.20
N SER A 152 11.07 6.70 -16.19
CA SER A 152 11.48 6.01 -17.42
C SER A 152 10.32 5.80 -18.38
N PHE A 153 9.18 5.32 -17.87
CA PHE A 153 7.98 5.09 -18.68
C PHE A 153 7.47 6.39 -19.30
N LEU A 154 7.32 7.45 -18.50
CA LEU A 154 6.82 8.75 -18.94
C LEU A 154 7.76 9.39 -19.97
N SER A 155 9.07 9.20 -19.83
CA SER A 155 10.05 9.66 -20.84
C SER A 155 9.79 9.04 -22.22
N LEU A 156 9.51 7.73 -22.27
CA LEU A 156 9.15 7.04 -23.52
C LEU A 156 7.80 7.53 -24.08
N ILE A 157 6.82 7.78 -23.20
CA ILE A 157 5.53 8.36 -23.61
C ILE A 157 5.71 9.76 -24.17
N ASN A 158 6.54 10.61 -23.54
CA ASN A 158 6.82 11.96 -24.02
C ASN A 158 7.52 11.97 -25.40
N ILE A 159 8.42 11.03 -25.67
CA ILE A 159 9.00 10.85 -27.01
C ILE A 159 7.90 10.58 -28.05
N ARG A 160 6.92 9.73 -27.71
CA ARG A 160 5.78 9.44 -28.60
C ARG A 160 4.88 10.66 -28.80
N LEU A 161 4.61 11.42 -27.73
CA LEU A 161 3.80 12.64 -27.81
C LEU A 161 4.46 13.67 -28.74
N ILE A 162 5.77 13.93 -28.59
CA ILE A 162 6.50 14.85 -29.47
C ILE A 162 6.44 14.41 -30.93
N LYS A 163 6.67 13.12 -31.21
CA LYS A 163 6.59 12.57 -32.58
C LYS A 163 5.21 12.76 -33.23
N ASN A 164 4.16 12.84 -32.41
CA ASN A 164 2.79 13.06 -32.85
C ASN A 164 2.35 14.53 -32.79
N ASN A 165 3.28 15.46 -32.50
CA ASN A 165 2.99 16.88 -32.29
C ASN A 165 2.00 17.15 -31.14
N ASP A 166 2.00 16.29 -30.11
CA ASP A 166 1.22 16.44 -28.89
C ASP A 166 2.04 17.10 -27.77
N LYS A 167 1.36 17.83 -26.86
CA LYS A 167 1.98 18.40 -25.66
C LYS A 167 2.48 17.30 -24.72
N ILE A 168 3.76 17.38 -24.34
CA ILE A 168 4.35 16.49 -23.32
C ILE A 168 3.74 16.69 -21.93
N ILE A 169 3.99 15.74 -21.04
CA ILE A 169 3.71 15.85 -19.61
C ILE A 169 5.03 16.16 -18.90
N ASN A 170 5.09 17.29 -18.20
CA ASN A 170 6.25 17.66 -17.40
C ASN A 170 6.36 16.76 -16.17
N ILE A 171 7.52 16.13 -15.97
CA ILE A 171 7.76 15.22 -14.86
C ILE A 171 7.83 16.03 -13.55
N LYS A 172 7.00 15.69 -12.57
CA LYS A 172 7.08 16.23 -11.21
C LYS A 172 8.20 15.50 -10.46
N SER A 173 9.28 16.21 -10.13
CA SER A 173 10.54 15.65 -9.62
C SER A 173 10.54 15.32 -8.12
N TYR A 174 9.44 14.76 -7.62
CA TYR A 174 9.25 14.42 -6.21
C TYR A 174 8.32 13.22 -6.03
N ILE A 175 8.43 12.58 -4.87
CA ILE A 175 7.43 11.62 -4.35
C ILE A 175 6.60 12.26 -3.25
N ARG A 176 5.47 11.63 -2.92
CA ARG A 176 4.67 11.94 -1.75
C ARG A 176 5.02 11.01 -0.58
N LEU A 177 4.73 11.46 0.63
CA LEU A 177 4.63 10.56 1.78
C LEU A 177 3.18 10.12 1.95
N PRO A 178 2.94 8.86 2.35
CA PRO A 178 1.58 8.41 2.62
C PRO A 178 1.05 9.07 3.90
N SER A 179 -0.26 9.11 4.09
CA SER A 179 -0.88 9.57 5.34
C SER A 179 -1.84 8.51 5.91
N LEU A 180 -2.39 8.78 7.09
CA LEU A 180 -3.50 8.00 7.67
C LEU A 180 -4.86 8.71 7.48
N LYS A 181 -4.92 9.67 6.56
CA LYS A 181 -6.09 10.51 6.24
C LYS A 181 -6.52 10.39 4.77
N ASP A 182 -5.92 9.48 4.03
CA ASP A 182 -6.20 9.20 2.62
C ASP A 182 -6.29 7.68 2.41
N HIS A 183 -6.70 7.24 1.22
CA HIS A 183 -6.89 5.82 0.93
C HIS A 183 -5.65 5.09 0.40
N TRP A 184 -4.49 5.75 0.26
CA TRP A 184 -3.31 5.13 -0.35
C TRP A 184 -2.87 3.90 0.41
N LEU A 185 -2.81 3.97 1.75
CA LEU A 185 -2.36 2.83 2.56
C LEU A 185 -3.36 1.66 2.50
N ALA A 186 -4.64 1.93 2.27
CA ALA A 186 -5.64 0.87 2.07
C ALA A 186 -5.40 0.15 0.74
N GLY A 187 -5.16 0.90 -0.34
CA GLY A 187 -4.79 0.33 -1.63
C GLY A 187 -3.50 -0.46 -1.60
N PHE A 188 -2.47 0.11 -0.97
CA PHE A 188 -1.18 -0.55 -0.83
C PHE A 188 -1.27 -1.82 0.04
N THR A 189 -2.11 -1.80 1.09
CA THR A 189 -2.40 -2.99 1.90
C THR A 189 -3.16 -4.05 1.11
N ASP A 190 -4.11 -3.67 0.24
CA ASP A 190 -4.81 -4.61 -0.63
C ASP A 190 -3.84 -5.38 -1.54
N ALA A 191 -2.79 -4.74 -2.04
CA ALA A 191 -1.73 -5.38 -2.80
C ALA A 191 -0.76 -6.16 -1.90
N GLU A 192 -0.03 -5.48 -1.01
CA GLU A 192 1.17 -6.01 -0.34
C GLU A 192 0.97 -6.39 1.14
N GLY A 193 -0.19 -6.09 1.72
CA GLY A 193 -0.47 -6.32 3.13
C GLY A 193 -0.75 -7.78 3.51
N CYS A 194 -0.52 -8.13 4.77
CA CYS A 194 -0.79 -9.45 5.31
C CYS A 194 -1.44 -9.34 6.69
N PHE A 195 -2.53 -10.09 6.86
CA PHE A 195 -3.20 -10.31 8.14
C PHE A 195 -3.02 -11.78 8.51
N SER A 196 -2.47 -12.07 9.69
CA SER A 196 -2.20 -13.45 10.09
C SER A 196 -2.43 -13.70 11.56
N ILE A 197 -3.22 -14.73 11.86
CA ILE A 197 -3.41 -15.27 13.20
C ILE A 197 -3.04 -16.74 13.21
N SER A 198 -2.14 -17.12 14.11
CA SER A 198 -1.80 -18.51 14.38
C SER A 198 -2.22 -18.86 15.81
N ILE A 199 -2.99 -19.92 15.97
CA ILE A 199 -3.41 -20.45 17.27
C ILE A 199 -2.80 -21.84 17.45
N LYS A 200 -1.98 -22.00 18.49
CA LYS A 200 -1.27 -23.24 18.82
C LYS A 200 -2.05 -24.05 19.85
N VAL A 201 -1.70 -25.33 19.94
CA VAL A 201 -2.37 -26.29 20.84
C VAL A 201 -2.19 -25.92 22.32
N ASN A 202 -1.05 -25.34 22.67
CA ASN A 202 -0.68 -24.95 24.04
C ASN A 202 -1.15 -23.53 24.45
N ASN A 203 -2.33 -23.10 24.03
CA ASN A 203 -2.94 -21.77 24.25
C ASN A 203 -2.14 -20.57 23.70
N LYS A 204 -0.95 -20.79 23.12
CA LYS A 204 -0.16 -19.72 22.52
C LYS A 204 -0.80 -19.28 21.21
N HIS A 205 -0.86 -17.97 20.99
CA HIS A 205 -1.31 -17.40 19.74
C HIS A 205 -0.34 -16.32 19.25
N SER A 206 -0.36 -16.04 17.96
CA SER A 206 0.34 -14.90 17.37
C SER A 206 -0.58 -14.17 16.41
N THR A 207 -0.74 -12.87 16.60
CA THR A 207 -1.48 -11.98 15.72
C THR A 207 -0.49 -11.03 15.05
N ILE A 208 -0.61 -10.86 13.73
CA ILE A 208 0.35 -10.11 12.93
C ILE A 208 -0.39 -9.32 11.86
N PHE A 209 -0.05 -8.04 11.78
CA PHE A 209 -0.23 -7.23 10.57
C PHE A 209 1.15 -6.90 10.01
N SER A 210 1.32 -7.04 8.70
CA SER A 210 2.51 -6.53 8.04
C SER A 210 2.25 -6.02 6.62
N ILE A 211 3.11 -5.12 6.18
CA ILE A 211 3.27 -4.69 4.79
C ILE A 211 4.75 -4.79 4.45
N ALA A 212 5.06 -5.27 3.26
CA ALA A 212 6.43 -5.47 2.84
C ALA A 212 6.69 -4.94 1.44
N GLN A 213 7.95 -4.61 1.17
CA GLN A 213 8.36 -4.12 -0.14
C GLN A 213 9.84 -4.42 -0.40
N LYS A 214 10.16 -4.72 -1.65
CA LYS A 214 11.55 -4.88 -2.11
C LYS A 214 12.28 -3.54 -2.15
N HIS A 215 13.59 -3.61 -2.02
CA HIS A 215 14.54 -2.52 -2.09
C HIS A 215 14.58 -1.62 -0.87
N ILE A 216 15.80 -1.43 -0.34
CA ILE A 216 16.14 -0.50 0.73
C ILE A 216 15.64 0.91 0.44
N ALA A 217 15.58 1.31 -0.84
CA ALA A 217 15.03 2.59 -1.27
C ALA A 217 13.57 2.80 -0.80
N ASN A 218 12.77 1.74 -0.66
CA ASN A 218 11.39 1.82 -0.18
C ASN A 218 11.25 1.73 1.33
N LYS A 219 12.32 1.41 2.07
CA LYS A 219 12.30 1.30 3.54
C LYS A 219 11.86 2.61 4.20
N CYS A 220 12.23 3.75 3.62
CA CYS A 220 11.85 5.07 4.14
C CYS A 220 10.33 5.25 4.24
N VAL A 221 9.57 4.69 3.29
CA VAL A 221 8.12 4.73 3.28
C VAL A 221 7.57 3.85 4.42
N LEU A 222 8.14 2.67 4.65
CA LEU A 222 7.77 1.79 5.77
C LEU A 222 8.07 2.42 7.13
N ASP A 223 9.24 3.07 7.28
CA ASP A 223 9.61 3.82 8.49
C ASP A 223 8.64 5.00 8.71
N HIS A 224 8.22 5.67 7.63
CA HIS A 224 7.23 6.74 7.72
C HIS A 224 5.87 6.21 8.18
N ILE A 225 5.38 5.12 7.59
CA ILE A 225 4.11 4.48 8.00
C ILE A 225 4.15 4.08 9.47
N LYS A 226 5.25 3.47 9.93
CA LYS A 226 5.46 3.19 11.37
C LYS A 226 5.34 4.46 12.19
N THR A 227 6.01 5.54 11.78
CA THR A 227 6.00 6.82 12.50
C THR A 227 4.59 7.43 12.58
N LEU A 228 3.78 7.29 11.53
CA LEU A 228 2.39 7.74 11.54
C LEU A 228 1.56 6.99 12.58
N PHE A 229 1.67 5.66 12.62
CA PHE A 229 0.94 4.85 13.60
C PHE A 229 1.44 5.04 15.03
N ASP A 230 2.75 5.21 15.23
CA ASP A 230 3.31 5.54 16.55
C ASP A 230 2.70 6.86 17.07
N LYS A 231 2.60 7.89 16.22
CA LYS A 231 1.98 9.18 16.56
C LYS A 231 0.48 9.07 16.83
N GLN A 232 -0.25 8.39 15.95
CA GLN A 232 -1.70 8.25 16.08
C GLN A 232 -2.09 7.46 17.34
N SER A 233 -1.33 6.41 17.66
CA SER A 233 -1.62 5.53 18.81
C SER A 233 -1.08 6.05 20.14
N GLY A 234 -0.14 7.00 20.12
CA GLY A 234 0.61 7.42 21.31
C GLY A 234 1.61 6.38 21.81
N ILE A 235 1.84 5.29 21.07
CA ILE A 235 2.74 4.20 21.46
C ILE A 235 4.04 4.31 20.67
N PHE A 236 5.15 4.54 21.39
CA PHE A 236 6.46 4.48 20.76
C PHE A 236 6.79 3.06 20.31
N ASN A 237 7.25 2.89 19.07
CA ASN A 237 7.55 1.57 18.48
C ASN A 237 6.37 0.59 18.54
N LEU A 238 5.23 1.01 17.97
CA LEU A 238 4.05 0.15 17.81
C LEU A 238 4.39 -1.12 17.00
N GLY A 239 5.29 -0.99 16.03
CA GLY A 239 5.87 -2.10 15.27
C GLY A 239 7.36 -1.93 15.00
N ARG A 240 7.89 -2.75 14.08
CA ARG A 240 9.29 -2.72 13.66
C ARG A 240 9.39 -2.75 12.13
N VAL A 241 10.39 -2.06 11.60
CA VAL A 241 10.75 -2.09 10.17
C VAL A 241 12.10 -2.77 10.05
N ASN A 242 12.11 -4.01 9.54
CA ASN A 242 13.30 -4.83 9.44
C ASN A 242 13.40 -5.47 8.05
N GLU A 243 14.61 -5.88 7.68
CA GLU A 243 14.80 -6.76 6.54
C GLU A 243 14.27 -8.16 6.88
N ASN A 244 13.48 -8.72 5.98
CA ASN A 244 12.95 -10.07 6.03
C ASN A 244 13.81 -10.96 5.11
N SER A 245 15.00 -11.29 5.61
CA SER A 245 15.98 -12.14 4.93
C SER A 245 15.46 -13.55 4.62
N SER A 246 14.39 -13.99 5.29
CA SER A 246 13.69 -15.25 4.98
C SER A 246 12.94 -15.26 3.65
N VAL A 247 12.63 -14.10 3.06
CA VAL A 247 12.00 -14.02 1.72
C VAL A 247 13.07 -13.85 0.65
N SER A 248 13.91 -12.82 0.81
CA SER A 248 15.10 -12.59 0.00
C SER A 248 15.95 -11.51 0.66
N ASN A 249 17.20 -11.37 0.22
CA ASN A 249 17.96 -10.15 0.48
C ASN A 249 17.18 -8.95 -0.07
N ASP A 250 17.32 -7.80 0.60
CA ASP A 250 16.73 -6.52 0.20
C ASP A 250 15.19 -6.52 0.15
N PHE A 251 14.56 -7.25 1.09
CA PHE A 251 13.11 -7.28 1.28
C PHE A 251 12.77 -6.70 2.65
N TRP A 252 12.11 -5.54 2.71
CA TRP A 252 11.84 -4.83 3.96
C TRP A 252 10.38 -4.97 4.36
N GLU A 253 10.14 -5.12 5.66
CA GLU A 253 8.79 -5.34 6.21
C GLU A 253 8.55 -4.42 7.41
N TYR A 254 7.43 -3.69 7.39
CA TYR A 254 6.83 -3.13 8.58
C TYR A 254 5.89 -4.16 9.21
N ARG A 255 6.18 -4.57 10.45
CA ARG A 255 5.45 -5.62 11.16
C ARG A 255 4.97 -5.12 12.53
N VAL A 256 3.70 -5.35 12.82
CA VAL A 256 3.06 -5.16 14.13
C VAL A 256 2.55 -6.51 14.63
N CYS A 257 2.83 -6.83 15.89
CA CYS A 257 2.51 -8.13 16.49
C CYS A 257 1.70 -8.01 17.77
N GLY A 258 0.93 -9.04 18.09
CA GLY A 258 0.23 -9.20 19.36
C GLY A 258 -0.92 -8.22 19.53
N ALA A 259 -1.23 -7.87 20.78
CA ALA A 259 -2.32 -6.96 21.11
C ALA A 259 -2.20 -5.60 20.40
N LYS A 260 -0.98 -5.12 20.09
CA LYS A 260 -0.76 -3.82 19.44
C LYS A 260 -1.40 -3.69 18.05
N VAL A 261 -1.72 -4.80 17.39
CA VAL A 261 -2.30 -4.81 16.05
C VAL A 261 -3.61 -4.01 15.97
N HIS A 262 -4.43 -4.01 17.03
CA HIS A 262 -5.70 -3.26 17.05
C HIS A 262 -5.53 -1.77 16.72
N LYS A 263 -4.39 -1.16 17.10
CA LYS A 263 -4.09 0.26 16.84
C LYS A 263 -3.91 0.57 15.35
N VAL A 264 -3.45 -0.41 14.56
CA VAL A 264 -3.34 -0.28 13.11
C VAL A 264 -4.68 -0.54 12.44
N LEU A 265 -5.47 -1.48 12.96
CA LEU A 265 -6.74 -1.87 12.34
C LEU A 265 -7.78 -0.74 12.30
N ALA A 266 -7.74 0.19 13.26
CA ALA A 266 -8.65 1.34 13.32
C ALA A 266 -8.56 2.25 12.08
N TYR A 267 -7.42 2.23 11.36
CA TYR A 267 -7.31 2.92 10.08
C TYR A 267 -8.26 2.31 9.02
N PHE A 268 -8.30 0.98 8.91
CA PHE A 268 -9.10 0.30 7.89
C PHE A 268 -10.62 0.32 8.16
N ASP A 269 -11.03 0.73 9.37
CA ASP A 269 -12.43 1.01 9.68
C ASP A 269 -12.94 2.28 8.99
N ASN A 270 -12.06 3.25 8.76
CA ASN A 270 -12.38 4.49 8.04
C ASN A 270 -11.97 4.43 6.56
N PHE A 271 -10.88 3.73 6.25
CA PHE A 271 -10.31 3.63 4.91
C PHE A 271 -10.40 2.18 4.42
N THR A 272 -11.53 1.85 3.80
CA THR A 272 -11.91 0.47 3.50
C THR A 272 -11.01 -0.20 2.46
N LEU A 273 -10.63 -1.45 2.73
CA LEU A 273 -10.04 -2.35 1.75
C LEU A 273 -11.10 -2.69 0.68
N ARG A 274 -10.68 -2.74 -0.59
CA ARG A 274 -11.57 -2.94 -1.74
C ARG A 274 -11.35 -4.28 -2.46
N SER A 275 -10.30 -5.03 -2.13
CA SER A 275 -10.05 -6.38 -2.65
C SER A 275 -10.67 -7.48 -1.78
N LYS A 276 -10.42 -8.76 -2.10
CA LYS A 276 -10.74 -9.91 -1.23
C LYS A 276 -10.15 -9.80 0.17
N LYS A 277 -9.11 -8.97 0.35
CA LYS A 277 -8.44 -8.75 1.64
C LYS A 277 -9.35 -8.02 2.64
N SER A 278 -10.43 -7.37 2.17
CA SER A 278 -11.53 -6.90 3.03
C SER A 278 -12.15 -8.04 3.84
N LYS A 279 -12.46 -9.18 3.21
CA LYS A 279 -12.96 -10.39 3.90
C LYS A 279 -11.92 -10.94 4.88
N SER A 280 -10.65 -10.95 4.47
CA SER A 280 -9.53 -11.35 5.35
C SER A 280 -9.44 -10.47 6.60
N TYR A 281 -9.59 -9.16 6.43
CA TYR A 281 -9.57 -8.18 7.53
C TYR A 281 -10.76 -8.36 8.48
N ILE A 282 -11.98 -8.55 7.97
CA ILE A 282 -13.17 -8.79 8.79
C ILE A 282 -12.99 -10.04 9.64
N LEU A 283 -12.59 -11.17 9.02
CA LEU A 283 -12.36 -12.42 9.74
C LEU A 283 -11.20 -12.30 10.74
N PHE A 284 -10.14 -11.57 10.37
CA PHE A 284 -9.04 -11.26 11.29
C PHE A 284 -9.52 -10.50 12.53
N LYS A 285 -10.38 -9.47 12.36
CA LYS A 285 -10.95 -8.70 13.47
C LYS A 285 -11.83 -9.56 14.38
N GLU A 286 -12.69 -10.39 13.79
CA GLU A 286 -13.55 -11.31 14.55
C GLU A 286 -12.71 -12.21 15.48
N ILE A 287 -11.69 -12.87 14.92
CA ILE A 287 -10.82 -13.78 15.68
C ILE A 287 -9.97 -13.01 16.69
N LEU A 288 -9.46 -11.82 16.34
CA LEU A 288 -8.70 -10.97 17.26
C LEU A 288 -9.53 -10.62 18.50
N PHE A 289 -10.79 -10.21 18.32
CA PHE A 289 -11.67 -9.88 19.44
C PHE A 289 -12.03 -11.11 20.28
N ALA A 290 -12.22 -12.28 19.67
CA ALA A 290 -12.40 -13.53 20.41
C ALA A 290 -11.17 -13.89 21.27
N ILE A 291 -9.97 -13.69 20.73
CA ILE A 291 -8.71 -13.86 21.47
C ILE A 291 -8.65 -12.88 22.65
N GLU A 292 -8.98 -11.61 22.44
CA GLU A 292 -8.99 -10.57 23.48
C GLU A 292 -10.00 -10.85 24.60
N ARG A 293 -11.13 -11.48 24.28
CA ARG A 293 -12.12 -11.97 25.28
C ARG A 293 -11.68 -13.24 26.00
N GLY A 294 -10.53 -13.82 25.65
CA GLY A 294 -10.01 -15.03 26.28
C GLY A 294 -10.66 -16.33 25.81
N GLU A 295 -11.49 -16.30 24.76
CA GLU A 295 -12.23 -17.47 24.27
C GLU A 295 -11.30 -18.62 23.81
N HIS A 296 -10.11 -18.29 23.32
CA HIS A 296 -9.09 -19.27 22.96
C HIS A 296 -8.55 -20.11 24.15
N ASN A 297 -8.90 -19.77 25.40
CA ASN A 297 -8.53 -20.57 26.57
C ASN A 297 -9.40 -21.83 26.70
N ASP A 298 -10.63 -21.81 26.17
CA ASP A 298 -11.50 -22.98 26.10
C ASP A 298 -11.05 -23.93 24.97
N PRO A 299 -10.90 -25.24 25.19
CA PRO A 299 -10.42 -26.18 24.16
C PRO A 299 -11.31 -26.26 22.92
N GLU A 300 -12.64 -26.23 23.08
CA GLU A 300 -13.60 -26.32 21.97
C GLU A 300 -13.54 -25.06 21.11
N THR A 301 -13.66 -23.90 21.75
CA THR A 301 -13.60 -22.60 21.09
C THR A 301 -12.23 -22.36 20.45
N ARG A 302 -11.14 -22.81 21.09
CA ARG A 302 -9.79 -22.75 20.49
C ARG A 302 -9.71 -23.56 19.20
N ALA A 303 -10.29 -24.75 19.15
CA ALA A 303 -10.30 -25.57 17.95
C ALA A 303 -11.03 -24.86 16.81
N ILE A 304 -12.18 -24.24 17.11
CA ILE A 304 -12.96 -23.45 16.15
C ILE A 304 -12.14 -22.25 15.64
N LEU A 305 -11.57 -21.44 16.54
CA LEU A 305 -10.78 -20.27 16.18
C LEU A 305 -9.54 -20.65 15.36
N LYS A 306 -8.91 -21.79 15.66
CA LYS A 306 -7.76 -22.30 14.91
C LYS A 306 -8.13 -22.69 13.48
N GLU A 307 -9.29 -23.31 13.25
CA GLU A 307 -9.75 -23.61 11.89
C GLU A 307 -10.17 -22.33 11.15
N LYS A 308 -10.88 -21.40 11.82
CA LYS A 308 -11.21 -20.08 11.25
C LYS A 308 -9.96 -19.30 10.84
N SER A 309 -8.88 -19.33 11.62
CA SER A 309 -7.66 -18.56 11.32
C SER A 309 -6.96 -19.01 10.03
N LYS A 310 -7.10 -20.28 9.63
CA LYS A 310 -6.58 -20.80 8.36
C LYS A 310 -7.31 -20.24 7.14
N LEU A 311 -8.50 -19.68 7.32
CA LEU A 311 -9.34 -19.14 6.26
C LEU A 311 -9.05 -17.66 5.97
N ILE A 312 -8.36 -16.93 6.87
CA ILE A 312 -8.05 -15.50 6.72
C ILE A 312 -7.46 -15.19 5.33
N ASN A 313 -6.42 -15.92 4.92
CA ASN A 313 -5.77 -15.70 3.61
C ASN A 313 -6.26 -16.64 2.50
N ASN A 314 -7.31 -17.42 2.79
CA ASN A 314 -7.93 -18.38 1.87
C ASN A 314 -9.45 -18.18 1.79
N SER A 315 -9.91 -16.92 1.86
CA SER A 315 -11.34 -16.57 1.98
C SER A 315 -12.25 -17.14 0.88
N HIS A 316 -11.70 -17.48 -0.29
CA HIS A 316 -12.41 -18.21 -1.36
C HIS A 316 -12.92 -19.61 -0.93
N LYS A 317 -12.40 -20.20 0.16
CA LYS A 317 -12.91 -21.47 0.73
C LYS A 317 -14.10 -21.28 1.66
N TYR A 318 -14.36 -20.04 2.12
CA TYR A 318 -15.48 -19.71 3.01
C TYR A 318 -16.82 -19.83 2.27
N GLU A 319 -16.86 -19.47 0.99
CA GLU A 319 -18.06 -19.55 0.14
C GLU A 319 -18.47 -20.99 -0.24
N ILE A 320 -17.60 -21.99 -0.01
CA ILE A 320 -17.86 -23.40 -0.33
C ILE A 320 -18.49 -24.14 0.87
N LYS A 321 -18.43 -23.56 2.06
CA LYS A 321 -19.07 -24.10 3.27
C LYS A 321 -20.16 -23.11 3.69
N GLY A 322 -21.31 -23.20 3.02
CA GLY A 322 -22.41 -22.26 3.20
C GLY A 322 -22.83 -22.11 4.65
N GLU A 323 -22.70 -20.89 5.17
CA GLU A 323 -23.56 -20.32 6.19
C GLU A 323 -23.87 -18.91 5.70
N VAL A 324 -25.16 -18.68 5.42
CA VAL A 324 -25.78 -17.45 4.90
C VAL A 324 -25.93 -16.45 6.04
#